data_AF-A0A6P0Y3R2-F1
#
_entry.id   AF-A0A6P0Y3R2-F1
#
_cell.length_a   1.000
_cell.length_b   1.000
_cell.length_c   1.000
_cell.angle_alpha   90.00
_cell.angle_beta   90.00
_cell.angle_gamma   90.00
#
_symmetry.space_group_name_H-M   'P 1'
#
loop_
_entity.id
_entity.type
_entity.pdbx_description
1 polymer ?
#
loop_
_entity_poly.entity_id
_entity_poly.type
_entity_poly.pdbx_seq_one_letter_code
_entity_poly.pdbx_strand_id
1 'polypeptide(L)' 'MATETIVLLSKREIEKMRRAGRLAAELLHHLEPFVKPGVSTLELDEEAERWTQAHGARSAPLGYHG' A
#
# COMPACT_ATOMS: atom_id res chain seq x y z
N MET A 1 -27.30 2.85 -18.40
CA MET A 1 -26.02 2.47 -17.78
C MET A 1 -24.94 3.28 -18.46
N ALA A 2 -24.17 4.08 -17.70
CA ALA A 2 -23.06 4.83 -18.28
C ALA A 2 -21.95 3.85 -18.70
N THR A 3 -21.34 4.07 -19.86
CA THR A 3 -20.19 3.29 -20.31
C THR A 3 -18.95 3.82 -19.60
N GLU A 4 -18.42 3.07 -18.62
CA GLU A 4 -17.16 3.42 -17.96
C GLU A 4 -15.97 3.16 -18.89
N THR A 5 -15.05 4.12 -18.94
CA THR A 5 -13.82 4.00 -19.72
C THR A 5 -12.77 3.25 -18.90
N ILE A 6 -12.25 2.15 -19.45
CA ILE A 6 -11.17 1.37 -18.84
C ILE A 6 -9.83 1.83 -19.43
N VAL A 7 -8.88 2.18 -18.55
CA VAL A 7 -7.53 2.57 -18.97
C VAL A 7 -6.69 1.32 -19.30
N LEU A 8 -6.18 1.26 -20.53
CA LEU A 8 -5.22 0.24 -20.95
C LEU A 8 -3.79 0.74 -20.71
N LEU A 9 -3.10 0.15 -19.74
CA LEU A 9 -1.75 0.55 -19.38
C LEU A 9 -0.73 0.17 -20.46
N SER A 10 0.21 1.08 -20.72
CA SER A 10 1.40 0.78 -21.51
C SER A 10 2.34 -0.19 -20.77
N LYS A 11 3.26 -0.83 -21.51
CA LYS A 11 4.29 -1.70 -20.92
C LYS A 11 5.07 -1.00 -19.80
N ARG A 12 5.41 0.27 -19.98
CA ARG A 12 6.15 1.08 -18.99
C ARG A 12 5.35 1.29 -17.69
N GLU A 13 4.03 1.52 -17.81
CA GLU A 13 3.15 1.70 -16.65
C GLU A 13 2.93 0.38 -15.92
N ILE A 14 2.77 -0.73 -16.64
CA ILE A 14 2.69 -2.06 -16.05
C ILE A 14 3.95 -2.35 -15.21
N GLU A 15 5.14 -2.02 -15.70
CA GLU A 15 6.38 -2.19 -14.91
C GLU A 15 6.42 -1.35 -13.65
N LYS A 16 5.85 -0.13 -13.68
CA LYS A 16 5.71 0.70 -12.47
C LYS A 16 4.72 0.07 -11.48
N MET A 17 3.56 -0.36 -11.96
CA MET A 17 2.53 -1.03 -11.15
C MET A 17 3.06 -2.31 -10.50
N ARG A 18 3.87 -3.08 -11.22
CA ARG A 18 4.53 -4.29 -10.68
C ARG A 18 5.44 -3.98 -9.51
N ARG A 19 6.21 -2.88 -9.56
CA ARG A 19 7.05 -2.46 -8.43
C ARG A 19 6.22 -2.00 -7.24
N ALA A 20 5.22 -1.15 -7.48
CA ALA A 20 4.34 -0.65 -6.43
C ALA A 20 3.57 -1.79 -5.73
N GLY A 21 3.00 -2.71 -6.52
CA GLY A 21 2.27 -3.86 -5.99
C GLY A 21 3.14 -4.82 -5.20
N ARG A 22 4.40 -5.06 -5.62
CA ARG A 22 5.35 -5.87 -4.85
C ARG A 22 5.66 -5.25 -3.50
N LEU A 23 5.98 -3.95 -3.47
CA LEU A 23 6.26 -3.25 -2.22
C LEU A 23 5.05 -3.27 -1.27
N ALA A 24 3.83 -3.11 -1.81
CA ALA A 24 2.61 -3.19 -1.01
C ALA A 24 2.42 -4.60 -0.41
N ALA A 25 2.73 -5.66 -1.16
CA ALA A 25 2.67 -7.03 -0.65
C ALA A 25 3.75 -7.30 0.42
N GLU A 26 4.96 -6.78 0.23
CA GLU A 26 6.04 -6.86 1.22
C GLU A 26 5.65 -6.17 2.54
N LEU A 27 4.99 -5.01 2.48
CA LEU A 27 4.44 -4.34 3.66
C LEU A 27 3.42 -5.23 4.39
N LEU A 28 2.49 -5.87 3.67
CA LEU A 28 1.50 -6.75 4.28
C LEU A 28 2.15 -7.95 4.97
N HIS A 29 3.14 -8.58 4.34
CA HIS A 29 3.91 -9.66 4.96
C HIS A 29 4.73 -9.21 6.17
N HIS A 30 5.26 -7.98 6.13
CA HIS A 30 5.94 -7.38 7.28
C HIS A 30 4.99 -7.19 8.47
N LEU A 31 3.75 -6.76 8.23
CA LEU A 31 2.75 -6.52 9.28
C LEU A 31 2.14 -7.80 9.86
N GLU A 32 2.10 -8.90 9.10
CA GLU A 32 1.53 -10.19 9.49
C GLU A 32 1.91 -10.65 10.92
N PRO A 33 3.19 -10.68 11.35
CA PRO A 33 3.57 -11.09 12.71
C PRO A 33 3.11 -10.14 13.83
N PHE A 34 2.67 -8.93 13.51
CA PHE A 34 2.18 -7.94 14.49
C PHE A 34 0.68 -8.10 14.77
N VAL A 35 -0.07 -8.84 13.94
CA VAL A 35 -1.51 -9.06 14.12
C VAL A 35 -1.74 -10.11 15.20
N LYS A 36 -1.86 -9.66 16.45
CA LYS A 36 -2.08 -10.52 17.62
C LYS A 36 -2.91 -9.82 18.71
N PRO A 37 -3.58 -10.57 19.61
CA PRO A 37 -4.37 -9.99 20.68
C PRO A 37 -3.57 -8.97 21.51
N GLY A 38 -4.20 -7.84 21.81
CA GLY A 38 -3.57 -6.75 22.58
C GLY A 38 -2.84 -5.70 21.74
N VAL A 39 -2.61 -5.94 20.44
CA VAL A 39 -2.11 -4.91 19.51
C VAL A 39 -3.28 -4.12 18.93
N SER A 40 -3.22 -2.80 19.04
CA SER A 40 -4.20 -1.88 18.48
C SER A 40 -4.00 -1.68 16.97
N THR A 41 -5.05 -1.27 16.27
CA THR A 41 -4.94 -0.93 14.85
C THR A 41 -4.09 0.31 14.60
N LEU A 42 -3.97 1.21 15.59
CA LEU A 42 -3.07 2.36 15.52
C LEU A 42 -1.60 1.92 15.54
N GLU A 43 -1.23 0.96 16.39
CA GLU A 43 0.14 0.43 16.40
C GLU A 43 0.52 -0.23 15.05
N LEU A 44 -0.44 -0.89 14.40
CA LEU A 44 -0.26 -1.45 13.05
C LEU A 44 -0.10 -0.34 11.99
N ASP A 45 -0.90 0.71 12.07
CA ASP A 45 -0.83 1.88 11.17
C ASP A 45 0.51 2.61 11.30
N GLU A 46 0.96 2.86 12.53
CA GLU A 46 2.24 3.50 12.79
C GLU A 46 3.42 2.64 12.29
N GLU A 47 3.36 1.31 12.46
CA GLU A 47 4.37 0.41 11.90
C GLU A 47 4.34 0.42 10.37
N ALA A 48 3.16 0.47 9.78
CA ALA A 48 3.01 0.55 8.33
C ALA A 48 3.62 1.83 7.76
N GLU A 49 3.40 2.97 8.42
CA GLU A 49 3.97 4.26 8.03
C GLU A 49 5.50 4.25 8.20
N ARG A 50 6.01 3.80 9.35
CA ARG A 50 7.47 3.66 9.59
C ARG A 50 8.13 2.80 8.52
N TRP A 51 7.56 1.62 8.24
CA TRP A 51 8.09 0.71 7.24
C TRP A 51 8.03 1.32 5.84
N THR A 52 6.91 1.95 5.48
CA THR A 52 6.71 2.59 4.17
C THR A 52 7.75 3.70 3.93
N GLN A 53 7.98 4.57 4.91
CA GLN A 53 8.98 5.63 4.84
C GLN A 53 10.41 5.06 4.74
N ALA A 54 10.72 4.01 5.49
CA ALA A 54 12.03 3.34 5.44
C ALA A 54 12.36 2.74 4.07
N HIS A 55 11.33 2.41 3.26
CA HIS A 55 11.48 1.90 1.90
C HIS A 55 11.38 3.00 0.82
N GLY A 56 11.41 4.29 1.23
CA GLY A 56 11.36 5.42 0.31
C GLY A 56 10.01 5.57 -0.41
N ALA A 57 8.95 4.98 0.14
CA ALA A 57 7.60 5.07 -0.38
C ALA A 57 6.76 6.06 0.43
N ARG A 58 5.54 6.31 -0.06
CA ARG A 58 4.56 7.17 0.60
C ARG A 58 3.24 6.42 0.76
N SER A 59 2.62 6.56 1.92
CA SER A 59 1.27 6.03 2.18
C SER A 59 0.26 6.69 1.24
N ALA A 60 -0.47 5.86 0.49
CA ALA A 60 -1.53 6.32 -0.41
C ALA A 60 -2.82 6.73 0.33
N PRO A 61 -3.25 6.03 1.41
CA PRO A 61 -4.42 6.45 2.19
C PRO A 61 -4.20 7.72 3.02
N LEU A 62 -2.97 8.01 3.45
CA LEU A 62 -2.70 9.13 4.35
C LEU A 62 -3.03 10.48 3.68
N GLY A 63 -4.08 11.14 4.18
CA GLY A 63 -4.61 12.40 3.65
C GLY A 63 -5.51 12.24 2.41
N TYR A 64 -5.96 11.03 2.08
CA TYR A 64 -6.89 10.79 0.98
C TYR A 64 -8.33 11.08 1.39
N HIS A 65 -8.87 12.23 0.93
CA HIS A 65 -10.20 12.77 1.25
C HIS A 65 -10.41 13.25 2.70
N GLY A 66 -9.33 13.51 3.45
CA GLY A 66 -9.36 14.07 4.81
C GLY A 66 -9.17 13.02 5.89
#